data_AF-D3L6Y6-F1
#
_entry.id   AF-D3L6Y6-F1
#
_cell.length_a   1.000
_cell.length_b   1.000
_cell.length_c   1.000
_cell.angle_alpha   90.00
_cell.angle_beta   90.00
_cell.angle_gamma   90.00
#
_symmetry.space_group_name_H-M   'P 1'
#
loop_
_entity.id
_entity.type
_entity.pdbx_description
1 polymer ?
#
loop_
_entity_poly.entity_id
_entity_poly.type
_entity_poly.pdbx_seq_one_letter_code
_entity_poly.pdbx_strand_id
1 'polypeptide(L)'
;MADITVYTKNNCVQCKMTKKFLTSMNIDFKEINIDEHPELIAQLKAEGHRQTPVVKISGFDSFSGFRPDALKKVVAAKAAA
;
A
#
# COMPACT_ATOMS: atom_id res chain seq x y z
N MET A 1 1.58 -10.47 13.55
CA MET A 1 2.55 -9.79 12.68
C MET A 1 1.75 -9.04 11.62
N ALA A 2 1.62 -7.72 11.74
CA ALA A 2 0.85 -6.94 10.78
C ALA A 2 1.71 -6.72 9.52
N ASP A 3 1.53 -7.53 8.48
CA ASP A 3 2.24 -7.34 7.22
C ASP A 3 1.54 -6.24 6.39
N ILE A 4 2.31 -5.22 6.00
CA ILE A 4 1.84 -4.14 5.13
C ILE A 4 2.23 -4.52 3.72
N THR A 5 1.26 -4.66 2.81
CA THR A 5 1.50 -4.92 1.39
C THR A 5 1.06 -3.72 0.57
N VAL A 6 2.01 -3.12 -0.14
CA VAL A 6 1.80 -1.97 -1.01
C VAL A 6 1.80 -2.45 -2.45
N TYR A 7 0.63 -2.44 -3.06
CA TYR A 7 0.43 -2.68 -4.47
C TYR A 7 0.69 -1.39 -5.24
N THR A 8 1.72 -1.44 -6.07
CA THR A 8 2.14 -0.33 -6.92
C THR A 8 2.03 -0.72 -8.38
N LYS A 9 2.03 0.25 -9.29
CA LYS A 9 2.09 0.03 -10.73
C LYS A 9 3.24 0.81 -11.35
N ASN A 10 3.69 0.36 -12.50
CA ASN A 10 4.67 1.08 -13.29
C ASN A 10 4.09 2.45 -13.70
N ASN A 11 4.91 3.49 -13.63
CA ASN A 11 4.54 4.87 -13.97
C ASN A 11 3.50 5.56 -13.04
N CYS A 12 3.53 5.30 -11.72
CA CYS A 12 2.68 6.00 -10.75
C CYS A 12 3.48 6.82 -9.73
N VAL A 13 3.36 8.15 -9.80
CA VAL A 13 4.03 9.10 -8.88
C VAL A 13 3.54 8.93 -7.45
N GLN A 14 2.24 8.68 -7.26
CA GLN A 14 1.63 8.47 -5.95
C GLN A 14 2.19 7.22 -5.25
N CYS A 15 2.45 6.14 -6.00
CA CYS A 15 3.10 4.94 -5.47
C CYS A 15 4.51 5.23 -4.94
N LYS A 16 5.32 5.96 -5.73
CA LYS A 16 6.67 6.36 -5.32
C LYS A 16 6.67 7.19 -4.03
N MET A 17 5.69 8.09 -3.89
CA MET A 17 5.52 8.89 -2.68
C MET A 17 5.16 8.04 -1.46
N THR A 18 4.21 7.10 -1.58
CA THR A 18 3.85 6.17 -0.50
C THR A 18 5.05 5.31 -0.07
N LYS A 19 5.78 4.74 -1.05
CA LYS A 19 6.99 3.96 -0.79
C LYS A 19 8.00 4.76 0.01
N LYS A 20 8.33 5.97 -0.47
CA LYS A 20 9.30 6.86 0.18
C LYS A 20 8.86 7.24 1.60
N PHE A 21 7.56 7.45 1.80
CA PHE A 21 7.00 7.74 3.12
C PHE A 21 7.18 6.57 4.09
N LEU A 22 6.82 5.35 3.68
CA LEU A 22 6.97 4.14 4.51
C LEU A 22 8.44 3.84 4.82
N THR A 23 9.32 3.94 3.82
CA THR A 23 10.77 3.77 4.02
C THR A 23 11.35 4.84 4.94
N SER A 24 10.90 6.11 4.82
CA SER A 24 11.34 7.18 5.71
C SER A 24 10.89 6.99 7.16
N MET A 25 9.81 6.24 7.38
CA MET A 25 9.32 5.87 8.71
C MET A 25 9.89 4.53 9.19
N ASN A 26 10.86 3.97 8.45
CA ASN A 26 11.58 2.73 8.77
C ASN A 26 10.64 1.53 9.03
N ILE A 27 9.56 1.47 8.26
CA ILE A 27 8.54 0.43 8.36
C ILE A 27 8.83 -0.68 7.36
N ASP A 28 8.77 -1.92 7.81
CA ASP A 28 8.72 -3.08 6.92
C ASP A 28 7.38 -3.16 6.21
N PHE A 29 7.44 -3.04 4.88
CA PHE A 29 6.32 -3.27 3.97
C PHE A 29 6.78 -4.07 2.76
N LYS A 30 5.86 -4.88 2.24
CA LYS A 30 6.04 -5.65 1.01
C LYS A 30 5.51 -4.84 -0.16
N GLU A 31 6.39 -4.47 -1.08
CA GLU A 31 5.97 -3.87 -2.35
C GLU A 31 5.64 -4.98 -3.36
N ILE A 32 4.48 -4.90 -4.02
CA ILE A 32 4.11 -5.79 -5.11
C ILE A 32 3.76 -4.94 -6.33
N ASN A 33 4.47 -5.17 -7.43
CA ASN A 33 4.19 -4.50 -8.69
C ASN A 33 3.07 -5.24 -9.43
N ILE A 34 1.89 -4.61 -9.50
CA ILE A 34 0.73 -5.23 -10.17
C ILE A 34 0.92 -5.29 -11.68
N ASP A 35 1.84 -4.52 -12.25
CA ASP A 35 2.16 -4.54 -13.68
C ASP A 35 2.68 -5.92 -14.14
N GLU A 36 3.38 -6.62 -13.26
CA GLU A 36 3.92 -7.98 -13.49
C GLU A 36 2.91 -9.08 -13.11
N HIS A 37 1.80 -8.69 -12.46
CA HIS A 37 0.80 -9.59 -11.90
C HIS A 37 -0.61 -9.21 -12.40
N PRO A 38 -0.99 -9.63 -13.61
CA PRO A 38 -2.31 -9.32 -14.16
C PRO A 38 -3.46 -9.86 -13.30
N GLU A 39 -3.25 -10.95 -12.54
CA GLU A 39 -4.26 -11.43 -11.58
C GLU A 39 -4.59 -10.39 -10.48
N LEU A 40 -3.57 -9.67 -9.99
CA LEU A 40 -3.75 -8.63 -8.96
C LEU A 40 -4.43 -7.40 -9.54
N ILE A 41 -4.16 -7.05 -10.80
CA ILE A 41 -4.89 -5.98 -11.49
C ILE A 41 -6.38 -6.30 -11.55
N ALA A 42 -6.72 -7.53 -11.97
CA ALA A 42 -8.11 -7.97 -12.06
C ALA A 42 -8.79 -7.96 -10.68
N GLN A 43 -8.09 -8.46 -9.65
CA GLN A 43 -8.58 -8.46 -8.28
C GLN A 43 -8.82 -7.03 -7.76
N LEU A 44 -7.84 -6.14 -7.85
CA LEU A 44 -7.96 -4.75 -7.40
C LEU A 44 -9.09 -4.01 -8.14
N LYS A 45 -9.23 -4.27 -9.44
CA LYS A 45 -10.31 -3.70 -10.25
C LYS A 45 -11.68 -4.25 -9.84
N ALA A 46 -11.77 -5.53 -9.48
CA ALA A 46 -12.98 -6.17 -8.96
C ALA A 46 -13.34 -5.67 -7.56
N GLU A 47 -12.34 -5.40 -6.71
CA GLU A 47 -12.50 -4.74 -5.40
C GLU A 47 -12.94 -3.27 -5.53
N GLY A 48 -12.99 -2.72 -6.75
CA GLY A 48 -13.39 -1.34 -7.01
C GLY A 48 -12.26 -0.32 -6.84
N HIS A 49 -11.03 -0.78 -6.57
CA HIS A 49 -9.85 0.06 -6.52
C HIS A 49 -9.46 0.50 -7.93
N ARG A 50 -9.82 1.73 -8.28
CA ARG A 50 -9.49 2.36 -9.57
C ARG A 50 -8.20 3.20 -9.53
N GLN A 51 -7.60 3.31 -8.34
CA GLN A 51 -6.46 4.19 -8.10
C GLN A 51 -5.36 3.42 -7.37
N THR A 52 -4.15 3.53 -7.87
CA THR A 52 -2.92 3.07 -7.23
C THR A 52 -2.25 4.25 -6.51
N PRO A 53 -1.59 4.05 -5.36
CA PRO A 53 -1.24 2.78 -4.71
C PRO A 53 -2.39 2.16 -3.91
N VAL A 54 -2.42 0.83 -3.79
CA VAL A 54 -3.32 0.13 -2.86
C VAL A 54 -2.49 -0.44 -1.72
N VAL A 55 -2.84 -0.12 -0.49
CA VAL A 55 -2.15 -0.58 0.71
C VAL A 55 -3.09 -1.54 1.43
N LYS A 56 -2.71 -2.81 1.49
CA LYS A 56 -3.38 -3.83 2.30
C LYS A 56 -2.59 -4.03 3.58
N ILE A 57 -3.24 -3.96 4.72
CA ILE A 57 -2.63 -4.22 6.02
C ILE A 57 -3.28 -5.46 6.61
N SER A 58 -2.47 -6.45 6.98
CA SER A 58 -2.98 -7.66 7.63
C SER A 58 -3.59 -7.29 9.00
N GLY A 59 -4.91 -7.44 9.12
CA GLY A 59 -5.67 -7.11 10.34
C GLY A 59 -6.27 -5.70 10.40
N PHE A 60 -6.17 -4.90 9.33
CA PHE A 60 -6.76 -3.55 9.25
C PHE A 60 -7.44 -3.31 7.90
N ASP A 61 -8.25 -2.25 7.82
CA ASP A 61 -8.87 -1.80 6.57
C ASP A 61 -7.81 -1.50 5.50
N SER A 62 -7.98 -2.15 4.36
CA SER A 62 -7.20 -1.87 3.15
C SER A 62 -7.65 -0.53 2.57
N PHE A 63 -6.72 0.27 2.08
CA PHE A 63 -7.07 1.55 1.45
C PHE A 63 -6.34 1.74 0.13
N SER A 64 -7.01 2.41 -0.79
CA SER A 64 -6.45 2.82 -2.08
C SER A 64 -6.26 4.33 -2.15
N GLY A 65 -5.22 4.76 -2.85
CA GLY A 65 -4.85 6.15 -3.04
C GLY A 65 -3.79 6.63 -2.04
N PHE A 66 -3.10 7.71 -2.41
CA PHE A 66 -2.10 8.35 -1.56
C PHE A 66 -2.79 9.06 -0.38
N ARG A 67 -2.86 8.38 0.77
CA ARG A 67 -3.44 8.90 2.01
C ARG A 67 -2.36 8.96 3.10
N PRO A 68 -1.62 10.08 3.23
CA PRO A 68 -0.57 10.22 4.24
C PRO A 68 -1.12 10.06 5.66
N ASP A 69 -2.37 10.46 5.93
CA ASP A 69 -3.01 10.27 7.23
C ASP A 69 -3.22 8.78 7.59
N ALA A 70 -3.68 7.98 6.62
CA ALA A 70 -3.88 6.54 6.82
C ALA A 70 -2.54 5.83 7.00
N LEU A 71 -1.52 6.20 6.21
CA LEU A 71 -0.16 5.71 6.37
C LEU A 71 0.40 6.03 7.75
N LYS A 72 0.25 7.26 8.24
CA LYS A 72 0.66 7.63 9.61
C LYS A 72 -0.04 6.80 10.67
N LYS A 73 -1.34 6.53 10.53
CA LYS A 73 -2.08 5.67 11.46
C LYS A 73 -1.55 4.24 11.47
N VAL A 74 -1.27 3.67 10.29
CA VAL A 74 -0.65 2.35 10.16
C VAL A 74 0.73 2.32 10.80
N VAL A 75 1.54 3.35 10.55
CA VAL A 75 2.86 3.49 11.14
C VAL A 75 2.78 3.56 12.66
N ALA A 76 1.89 4.41 13.19
CA ALA A 76 1.69 4.54 14.63
C ALA A 76 1.19 3.24 15.26
N ALA A 77 0.28 2.51 14.58
CA ALA A 77 -0.22 1.22 15.06
C ALA A 77 0.86 0.14 15.08
N LYS A 78 1.78 0.15 14.10
CA LYS A 78 2.95 -0.76 14.05
C LYS A 78 4.01 -0.41 15.07
N ALA A 79 4.24 0.87 15.34
CA ALA A 79 5.24 1.32 16.31
C ALA A 79 4.82 1.10 17.77
N ALA A 80 3.51 0.96 18.02
CA ALA A 80 2.95 0.72 19.36
C ALA A 80 2.85 -0.78 19.72
N ALA A 81 3.21 -1.69 18.81
CA ALA A 81 3.17 -3.14 18.98
C ALA A 81 4.58 -3.72 19.04
#